data_AF-A0A1D7XFZ7-F1
#
_entry.id   AF-A0A1D7XFZ7-F1
#
_cell.length_a   1.000
_cell.length_b   1.000
_cell.length_c   1.000
_cell.angle_alpha   90.00
_cell.angle_beta   90.00
_cell.angle_gamma   90.00
#
_symmetry.space_group_name_H-M   'P 1'
#
loop_
_entity.id
_entity.type
_entity.pdbx_description
1 polymer ?
#
loop_
_entity_poly.entity_id
_entity_poly.type
_entity_poly.pdbx_seq_one_letter_code
_entity_poly.pdbx_strand_id
1 'polypeptide(L)'
;MLNYLSKSIIPIIFLLIITYGMIEGRKVYEWFIEGAKEGLNVCLRIFPALLAMIIAVQIFKESNLLEVLNNLIAPIGNLIGLPKEIIPLIIIKPLSGSGAIGVFTDIIKSFGPDTKIGLISSVIMGTTETIFYTITVYFGAVKVKKIRHTLWSAIFADLVAIIMAVFMVNLFLIK
;
A
#
# COMPACT_ATOMS: atom_id res chain seq x y z
N MET A 1 -7.61 2.57 -27.99
CA MET A 1 -8.04 1.18 -27.74
C MET A 1 -7.68 0.71 -26.32
N LEU A 2 -6.39 0.66 -25.95
CA LEU A 2 -5.93 0.19 -24.62
C LEU A 2 -6.56 0.91 -23.42
N ASN A 3 -6.69 2.24 -23.47
CA ASN A 3 -7.34 3.00 -22.40
C ASN A 3 -8.82 2.67 -22.21
N TYR A 4 -9.53 2.26 -23.26
CA TYR A 4 -10.93 1.82 -23.14
C TYR A 4 -10.99 0.43 -22.51
N LEU A 5 -10.15 -0.50 -22.95
CA LEU A 5 -10.02 -1.85 -22.37
C LEU A 5 -9.68 -1.81 -20.87
N SER A 6 -8.68 -1.02 -20.46
CA SER A 6 -8.31 -0.90 -19.03
C SER A 6 -9.44 -0.33 -18.18
N LYS A 7 -10.19 0.66 -18.70
CA LYS A 7 -11.34 1.24 -17.98
C LYS A 7 -12.54 0.29 -17.91
N SER A 8 -12.71 -0.56 -18.91
CA SER A 8 -13.81 -1.52 -18.98
C SER A 8 -13.59 -2.79 -18.17
N ILE A 9 -12.39 -3.04 -17.64
CA ILE A 9 -12.07 -4.31 -16.98
C ILE A 9 -12.95 -4.57 -15.74
N ILE A 10 -13.20 -3.54 -14.92
CA ILE A 10 -14.05 -3.66 -13.72
C ILE A 10 -15.50 -3.94 -14.11
N PRO A 11 -16.14 -3.16 -15.01
CA PRO A 11 -17.47 -3.50 -15.53
C PRO A 11 -17.57 -4.90 -16.14
N ILE A 12 -16.56 -5.35 -16.88
CA ILE A 12 -16.53 -6.69 -17.49
C ILE A 12 -16.52 -7.77 -16.43
N ILE A 13 -15.65 -7.66 -15.41
CA ILE A 13 -15.62 -8.60 -14.28
C ILE A 13 -16.98 -8.63 -13.57
N PHE A 14 -17.57 -7.47 -13.34
CA PHE A 14 -18.88 -7.37 -12.68
C PHE A 14 -19.99 -8.05 -13.49
N LEU A 15 -20.03 -7.82 -14.80
CA LEU A 15 -20.96 -8.49 -15.72
C LEU A 15 -20.75 -10.00 -15.76
N LEU A 16 -19.50 -10.47 -15.78
CA LEU A 16 -19.17 -11.90 -15.75
C LEU A 16 -19.68 -12.57 -14.48
N ILE A 17 -19.49 -11.96 -13.31
CA ILE A 17 -19.98 -12.49 -12.03
C ILE A 17 -21.51 -12.58 -12.02
N ILE A 18 -22.18 -11.52 -12.46
CA ILE A 18 -23.65 -11.47 -12.51
C ILE A 18 -24.20 -12.53 -13.47
N THR A 19 -23.69 -12.55 -14.71
CA THR A 19 -24.15 -13.49 -15.74
C THR A 19 -23.90 -14.93 -15.33
N TYR A 20 -22.74 -15.25 -14.75
CA TYR A 20 -22.44 -16.56 -14.20
C TYR A 20 -23.45 -16.97 -13.11
N GLY A 21 -23.72 -16.09 -12.15
CA GLY A 21 -24.72 -16.35 -11.10
C GLY A 21 -26.13 -16.57 -11.66
N MET A 22 -26.50 -15.85 -12.72
CA MET A 22 -27.78 -16.05 -13.42
C MET A 22 -27.85 -17.40 -14.15
N ILE A 23 -26.77 -17.80 -14.84
CA ILE A 23 -26.68 -19.09 -15.54
C ILE A 23 -26.83 -20.27 -14.57
N GLU A 24 -26.25 -20.16 -13.37
CA GLU A 24 -26.37 -21.14 -12.29
C GLU A 24 -27.74 -21.12 -11.58
N GLY A 25 -28.71 -20.35 -12.10
CA GLY A 25 -30.05 -20.22 -11.54
C GLY A 25 -30.09 -19.59 -10.14
N ARG A 26 -29.04 -18.84 -9.77
CA ARG A 26 -28.93 -18.21 -8.45
C ARG A 26 -29.60 -16.85 -8.47
N LYS A 27 -30.16 -16.46 -7.32
CA LYS A 27 -30.76 -15.15 -7.12
C LYS A 27 -29.68 -14.11 -6.83
N VAL A 28 -28.97 -13.69 -7.86
CA VAL A 28 -27.79 -12.81 -7.78
C VAL A 28 -28.05 -11.55 -6.95
N TYR A 29 -29.22 -10.94 -7.09
CA TYR A 29 -29.60 -9.76 -6.30
C TYR A 29 -29.68 -10.06 -4.80
N GLU A 30 -30.28 -11.18 -4.40
CA GLU A 30 -30.39 -11.57 -2.98
C GLU A 30 -28.99 -11.82 -2.39
N TRP A 31 -28.14 -12.55 -3.09
CA TRP A 31 -26.73 -12.80 -2.68
C TRP A 31 -25.92 -11.52 -2.57
N PHE A 32 -26.12 -10.57 -3.50
CA PHE A 32 -25.47 -9.27 -3.41
C PHE A 32 -25.89 -8.50 -2.15
N ILE A 33 -27.19 -8.45 -1.85
CA ILE A 33 -27.70 -7.77 -0.65
C ILE A 33 -27.19 -8.44 0.63
N GLU A 34 -27.13 -9.77 0.66
CA GLU A 34 -26.57 -10.52 1.79
C GLU A 34 -25.09 -10.21 1.99
N GLY A 35 -24.28 -10.29 0.93
CA GLY A 35 -22.87 -9.92 0.98
C GLY A 35 -22.63 -8.46 1.37
N ALA A 36 -23.48 -7.53 0.93
CA ALA A 36 -23.41 -6.12 1.33
C ALA A 36 -23.68 -5.93 2.84
N LYS A 37 -24.66 -6.65 3.41
CA LYS A 37 -24.95 -6.63 4.85
C LYS A 37 -23.79 -7.21 5.66
N GLU A 38 -23.19 -8.31 5.21
CA GLU A 38 -22.00 -8.87 5.84
C GLU A 38 -20.83 -7.89 5.79
N GLY A 39 -20.61 -7.25 4.63
CA GLY A 39 -19.59 -6.23 4.45
C GLY A 39 -19.73 -5.07 5.45
N LEU A 40 -20.95 -4.63 5.75
CA LEU A 40 -21.19 -3.59 6.75
C LEU A 40 -20.71 -4.01 8.15
N ASN A 41 -20.96 -5.26 8.55
CA ASN A 41 -20.45 -5.80 9.81
C ASN A 41 -18.92 -5.86 9.84
N VAL A 42 -18.29 -6.20 8.71
CA VAL A 42 -16.82 -6.16 8.59
C VAL A 42 -16.31 -4.74 8.78
N CYS A 43 -16.91 -3.75 8.11
CA CYS A 43 -16.56 -2.34 8.22
C CYS A 43 -16.60 -1.85 9.67
N LEU A 44 -17.69 -2.12 10.40
CA LEU A 44 -17.83 -1.73 11.80
C LEU A 44 -16.75 -2.34 12.70
N ARG A 45 -16.32 -3.58 12.40
CA ARG A 45 -15.29 -4.29 13.17
C ARG A 45 -13.88 -3.74 12.92
N ILE A 46 -13.54 -3.35 11.69
CA ILE A 46 -12.21 -2.84 11.33
C ILE A 46 -12.07 -1.33 11.57
N PHE A 47 -13.18 -0.57 11.52
CA PHE A 47 -13.18 0.89 11.58
C PHE A 47 -12.41 1.49 12.77
N PRO A 48 -12.59 1.02 14.02
CA PRO A 48 -11.89 1.64 15.16
C PRO A 48 -10.36 1.56 15.04
N ALA A 49 -9.84 0.43 14.58
CA ALA A 49 -8.41 0.22 14.44
C ALA A 49 -7.85 1.03 13.25
N LEU A 50 -8.61 1.12 12.15
CA LEU A 50 -8.25 1.98 11.02
C LEU A 50 -8.22 3.47 11.39
N LEU A 51 -9.22 3.95 12.12
CA LEU A 51 -9.29 5.33 12.58
C LEU A 51 -8.09 5.69 13.46
N ALA A 52 -7.76 4.85 14.44
CA ALA A 52 -6.61 5.05 15.31
C ALA A 52 -5.29 5.13 14.52
N MET A 53 -5.12 4.23 13.55
CA MET A 53 -3.93 4.19 12.70
C MET A 53 -3.83 5.45 11.80
N ILE A 54 -4.92 5.90 11.18
CA ILE A 54 -4.94 7.11 10.34
C ILE A 54 -4.60 8.35 11.16
N ILE A 55 -5.17 8.48 12.36
CA ILE A 55 -4.86 9.61 13.27
C ILE A 55 -3.38 9.56 13.68
N ALA A 56 -2.86 8.40 14.04
CA ALA A 56 -1.45 8.24 14.42
C ALA A 56 -0.51 8.65 13.28
N VAL A 57 -0.82 8.26 12.03
CA VAL A 57 -0.06 8.66 10.84
C VAL A 57 -0.10 10.18 10.64
N GLN A 58 -1.26 10.82 10.82
CA GLN A 58 -1.37 12.27 10.66
C GLN A 58 -0.56 13.03 11.70
N ILE A 59 -0.59 12.60 12.97
CA ILE A 59 0.25 13.16 14.04
C ILE A 59 1.74 12.98 13.70
N PHE A 60 2.12 11.80 13.20
CA PHE A 60 3.49 11.53 12.77
C PHE A 60 3.93 12.45 11.62
N LYS A 61 3.02 12.76 10.69
CA LYS A 61 3.29 13.61 9.54
C LYS A 61 3.39 15.09 9.90
N GLU A 62 2.56 15.56 10.83
CA GLU A 62 2.56 16.95 11.29
C GLU A 62 3.61 17.24 12.38
N SER A 63 4.07 16.22 13.09
CA SER A 63 5.23 16.35 13.96
C SER A 63 6.51 16.36 13.14
N ASN A 64 7.49 17.19 13.50
CA ASN A 64 8.87 17.15 12.96
C ASN A 64 9.58 15.78 13.16
N LEU A 65 8.86 14.76 13.63
CA LEU A 65 9.34 13.40 13.83
C LEU A 65 9.79 12.75 12.52
N LEU A 66 9.14 13.05 11.39
CA LEU A 66 9.62 12.57 10.09
C LEU A 66 11.02 13.09 9.76
N GLU A 67 11.34 14.33 10.12
CA GLU A 67 12.67 14.91 9.92
C GLU A 67 13.71 14.25 10.83
N VAL A 68 13.35 14.02 12.10
CA VAL A 68 14.20 13.29 13.06
C VAL A 68 14.48 11.87 12.57
N LEU A 69 13.45 11.13 12.16
CA LEU A 69 13.60 9.78 11.63
C LEU A 69 14.39 9.75 10.33
N ASN A 70 14.20 10.75 9.47
CA ASN A 70 15.00 10.89 8.26
C ASN A 70 16.49 10.99 8.59
N ASN A 71 16.85 11.84 9.55
CA ASN A 71 18.24 12.01 9.98
C ASN A 71 18.83 10.76 10.66
N LEU A 72 18.00 9.95 11.33
CA LEU A 72 18.42 8.69 11.95
C LEU A 72 18.61 7.55 10.92
N ILE A 73 17.76 7.50 9.89
CA ILE A 73 17.75 6.41 8.89
C ILE A 73 18.71 6.72 7.73
N ALA A 74 18.92 7.99 7.39
CA ALA A 74 19.81 8.42 6.30
C ALA A 74 21.21 7.79 6.32
N PRO A 75 21.93 7.64 7.46
CA PRO A 75 23.24 6.99 7.47
C PRO A 75 23.18 5.55 6.97
N ILE A 76 22.14 4.81 7.36
CA ILE A 76 21.93 3.40 6.97
C ILE A 76 21.46 3.34 5.51
N GLY A 77 20.56 4.23 5.11
CA GLY A 77 20.09 4.34 3.72
C GLY A 77 21.23 4.63 2.75
N ASN A 78 22.17 5.49 3.15
CA ASN A 78 23.34 5.82 2.34
C ASN A 78 24.24 4.61 2.05
N LEU A 79 24.33 3.63 2.96
CA LEU A 79 25.11 2.40 2.74
C LEU A 79 24.61 1.60 1.54
N ILE A 80 23.31 1.63 1.28
CA ILE A 80 22.67 0.96 0.14
C ILE A 80 22.42 1.90 -1.05
N GLY A 81 22.82 3.16 -0.95
CA GLY A 81 22.61 4.18 -1.99
C GLY A 81 21.17 4.69 -2.09
N LEU A 82 20.38 4.57 -1.01
CA LEU A 82 19.01 5.08 -0.92
C LEU A 82 19.01 6.61 -0.73
N PRO A 83 18.41 7.39 -1.65
CA PRO A 83 18.27 8.83 -1.49
C PRO A 83 17.42 9.22 -0.27
N LYS A 84 17.84 10.23 0.48
CA LYS A 84 17.15 10.71 1.70
C LYS A 84 15.71 11.17 1.42
N GLU A 85 15.45 11.63 0.21
CA GLU A 85 14.15 12.11 -0.26
C GLU A 85 13.09 11.00 -0.28
N ILE A 86 13.52 9.73 -0.30
CA ILE A 86 12.64 8.55 -0.35
C ILE A 86 12.31 8.03 1.06
N ILE A 87 13.05 8.45 2.09
CA ILE A 87 12.87 7.94 3.45
C ILE A 87 11.44 8.20 4.00
N PRO A 88 10.81 9.37 3.79
CA PRO A 88 9.42 9.59 4.19
C PRO A 88 8.45 8.58 3.55
N LEU A 89 8.71 8.20 2.29
CA LEU A 89 7.89 7.20 1.59
C LEU A 89 7.99 5.83 2.27
N ILE A 90 9.23 5.40 2.60
CA ILE A 90 9.50 4.12 3.26
C ILE A 90 8.87 4.05 4.65
N ILE A 91 8.82 5.16 5.39
CA ILE A 91 8.19 5.21 6.72
C ILE A 91 6.66 5.13 6.60
N ILE A 92 6.08 5.87 5.65
CA ILE A 92 4.63 6.01 5.54
C ILE A 92 3.99 4.79 4.85
N LYS A 93 4.68 4.17 3.90
CA LYS A 93 4.15 3.07 3.07
C LYS A 93 3.66 1.85 3.87
N PRO A 94 4.38 1.34 4.90
CA PRO A 94 3.86 0.28 5.76
C PRO A 94 2.61 0.66 6.57
N LEU A 95 2.39 1.96 6.80
CA LEU A 95 1.28 2.47 7.63
C LEU A 95 0.04 2.79 6.79
N SER A 96 0.20 3.39 5.60
CA SER A 96 -0.92 3.87 4.80
C SER A 96 -0.58 3.96 3.32
N GLY A 97 -1.35 3.27 2.49
CA GLY A 97 -1.20 3.32 1.04
C GLY A 97 -1.57 4.68 0.45
N SER A 98 -2.67 5.28 0.92
CA SER A 98 -3.11 6.60 0.46
C SER A 98 -2.18 7.72 0.93
N GLY A 99 -1.68 7.64 2.16
CA GLY A 99 -0.67 8.58 2.67
C GLY A 99 0.62 8.49 1.85
N ALA A 100 1.06 7.27 1.54
CA ALA A 100 2.24 7.03 0.75
C ALA A 100 2.07 7.53 -0.70
N ILE A 101 0.88 7.39 -1.32
CA ILE A 101 0.60 7.96 -2.65
C ILE A 101 0.76 9.48 -2.66
N GLY A 102 0.36 10.16 -1.59
CA GLY A 102 0.58 11.60 -1.44
C GLY A 102 2.08 11.94 -1.48
N VAL A 103 2.88 11.28 -0.64
CA VAL A 103 4.34 11.46 -0.61
C VAL A 103 4.99 11.13 -1.95
N PHE A 104 4.60 10.02 -2.56
CA PHE A 104 5.08 9.61 -3.88
C PHE A 104 4.77 10.66 -4.94
N THR A 105 3.55 11.20 -4.95
CA THR A 105 3.15 12.25 -5.89
C THR A 105 3.99 13.51 -5.70
N ASP A 106 4.28 13.89 -4.46
CA ASP A 106 5.15 15.03 -4.16
C ASP A 106 6.58 14.78 -4.65
N ILE A 107 7.14 13.59 -4.42
CA ILE A 107 8.44 13.18 -4.96
C ILE A 107 8.47 13.29 -6.50
N ILE A 108 7.47 12.75 -7.19
CA ILE A 108 7.42 12.77 -8.66
C ILE A 108 7.26 14.21 -9.19
N LYS A 109 6.52 15.07 -8.50
CA LYS A 109 6.41 16.50 -8.87
C LYS A 109 7.72 17.25 -8.65
N SER A 110 8.45 16.95 -7.57
CA SER A 110 9.70 17.64 -7.22
C SER A 110 10.90 17.17 -8.04
N PHE A 111 11.00 15.88 -8.33
CA PHE A 111 12.18 15.28 -8.96
C PHE A 111 11.92 14.75 -10.38
N GLY A 112 10.66 14.60 -10.80
CA GLY A 112 10.31 13.99 -12.08
C GLY A 112 10.30 12.45 -12.04
N PRO A 113 9.47 11.81 -12.88
CA PRO A 113 9.28 10.36 -12.86
C PRO A 113 10.47 9.56 -13.39
N ASP A 114 11.22 10.12 -14.35
CA ASP A 114 12.33 9.44 -15.03
C ASP A 114 13.69 9.61 -14.32
N THR A 115 13.71 10.21 -13.13
CA THR A 115 14.93 10.35 -12.33
C THR A 115 15.18 9.15 -11.44
N LYS A 116 16.42 8.97 -10.96
CA LYS A 116 16.76 7.93 -9.97
C LYS A 116 15.79 7.92 -8.78
N ILE A 117 15.47 9.09 -8.24
CA ILE A 117 14.56 9.23 -7.11
C ILE A 117 13.13 8.82 -7.50
N GLY A 118 12.64 9.29 -8.66
CA GLY A 118 11.32 8.92 -9.19
C GLY A 118 11.17 7.42 -9.46
N LEU A 119 12.18 6.81 -10.08
CA LEU A 119 12.20 5.38 -10.41
C LEU A 119 12.26 4.50 -9.17
N ILE A 120 13.18 4.77 -8.22
CA ILE A 120 13.25 4.00 -6.96
C ILE A 120 11.92 4.11 -6.21
N SER A 121 11.37 5.32 -6.10
CA SER A 121 10.09 5.55 -5.43
C SER A 121 8.95 4.80 -6.11
N SER A 122 8.95 4.73 -7.45
CA SER A 122 7.93 3.99 -8.23
C SER A 122 8.01 2.49 -7.99
N VAL A 123 9.23 1.92 -7.97
CA VAL A 123 9.43 0.49 -7.70
C VAL A 123 9.01 0.15 -6.27
N ILE A 124 9.39 0.96 -5.27
CA ILE A 124 8.93 0.78 -3.88
C ILE A 124 7.41 0.79 -3.84
N MET A 125 6.76 1.70 -4.56
CA MET A 125 5.31 1.82 -4.58
C MET A 125 4.59 0.59 -5.11
N GLY A 126 5.17 -0.05 -6.12
CA GLY A 126 4.62 -1.26 -6.74
C GLY A 126 4.99 -2.56 -6.05
N THR A 127 5.99 -2.58 -5.16
CA THR A 127 6.56 -3.84 -4.62
C THR A 127 6.43 -4.01 -3.11
N THR A 128 6.14 -2.95 -2.36
CA THR A 128 5.98 -3.01 -0.90
C THR A 128 4.52 -2.92 -0.47
N GLU A 129 4.24 -3.41 0.73
CA GLU A 129 2.90 -3.51 1.28
C GLU A 129 2.56 -2.46 2.34
N THR A 130 1.27 -2.32 2.62
CA THR A 130 0.80 -1.51 3.76
C THR A 130 0.68 -2.40 5.00
N ILE A 131 1.83 -2.82 5.55
CA ILE A 131 1.94 -3.85 6.59
C ILE A 131 0.93 -3.68 7.74
N PHE A 132 0.92 -2.53 8.41
CA PHE A 132 0.10 -2.32 9.60
C PHE A 132 -1.39 -2.19 9.25
N TYR A 133 -1.70 -1.57 8.11
CA TYR A 133 -3.06 -1.47 7.59
C TYR A 133 -3.62 -2.85 7.22
N THR A 134 -2.89 -3.62 6.40
CA THR A 134 -3.32 -4.95 5.94
C THR A 134 -3.47 -5.93 7.08
N ILE A 135 -2.53 -5.97 8.03
CA ILE A 135 -2.68 -6.78 9.25
C ILE A 135 -3.94 -6.36 10.00
N THR A 136 -4.14 -5.07 10.25
CA THR A 136 -5.31 -4.56 10.97
C THR A 136 -6.62 -4.95 10.30
N VAL A 137 -6.73 -4.77 8.99
CA VAL A 137 -7.94 -5.08 8.22
C VAL A 137 -8.18 -6.59 8.15
N TYR A 138 -7.19 -7.35 7.69
CA TYR A 138 -7.37 -8.77 7.43
C TYR A 138 -7.48 -9.56 8.73
N PHE A 139 -6.64 -9.30 9.72
CA PHE A 139 -6.72 -10.03 10.98
C PHE A 139 -7.89 -9.55 11.83
N GLY A 140 -8.23 -8.25 11.75
CA GLY A 140 -9.44 -7.70 12.36
C GLY A 140 -10.70 -8.35 11.80
N ALA A 141 -10.75 -8.64 10.50
CA ALA A 141 -11.88 -9.32 9.87
C ALA A 141 -12.10 -10.75 10.39
N VAL A 142 -11.03 -11.49 10.68
CA VAL A 142 -11.12 -12.88 11.19
C VAL A 142 -10.83 -13.01 12.68
N LYS A 143 -10.78 -11.89 13.42
CA LYS A 143 -10.49 -11.81 14.87
C LYS A 143 -9.17 -12.48 15.30
N VAL A 144 -8.16 -12.50 14.43
CA VAL A 144 -6.84 -13.04 14.76
C VAL A 144 -6.06 -12.03 15.59
N LYS A 145 -5.56 -12.46 16.76
CA LYS A 145 -4.78 -11.60 17.68
C LYS A 145 -3.27 -11.81 17.61
N LYS A 146 -2.82 -12.97 17.12
CA LYS A 146 -1.39 -13.34 17.09
C LYS A 146 -0.73 -12.83 15.80
N ILE A 147 -0.14 -11.64 15.84
CA ILE A 147 0.46 -11.00 14.65
C ILE A 147 1.98 -11.20 14.52
N ARG A 148 2.66 -11.71 15.57
CA ARG A 148 4.13 -11.69 15.70
C ARG A 148 4.87 -12.15 14.44
N HIS A 149 4.54 -13.32 13.91
CA HIS A 149 5.27 -13.90 12.78
C HIS A 149 4.98 -13.18 11.46
N THR A 150 3.72 -12.81 11.24
CA THR A 150 3.29 -12.07 10.05
C THR A 150 3.93 -10.69 10.00
N LEU A 151 3.96 -9.98 11.13
CA LEU A 151 4.57 -8.65 11.22
C LEU A 151 6.05 -8.69 10.83
N TRP A 152 6.84 -9.58 11.45
CA TRP A 152 8.26 -9.69 11.14
C TRP A 152 8.51 -10.15 9.71
N SER A 153 7.75 -11.14 9.21
CA SER A 153 7.87 -11.59 7.82
C SER A 153 7.59 -10.47 6.82
N ALA A 154 6.56 -9.65 7.08
CA ALA A 154 6.21 -8.53 6.20
C ALA A 154 7.28 -7.43 6.23
N ILE A 155 7.79 -7.08 7.41
CA ILE A 155 8.87 -6.09 7.55
C ILE A 155 10.12 -6.53 6.79
N PHE A 156 10.51 -7.80 6.92
CA PHE A 156 11.66 -8.33 6.18
C PHE A 156 11.43 -8.34 4.67
N ALA A 157 10.23 -8.71 4.21
CA ALA A 157 9.89 -8.69 2.80
C ALA A 157 9.98 -7.27 2.22
N ASP A 158 9.41 -6.28 2.91
CA ASP A 158 9.47 -4.88 2.50
C ASP A 158 10.91 -4.33 2.51
N LEU A 159 11.72 -4.69 3.52
CA LEU A 159 13.12 -4.28 3.59
C LEU A 159 13.93 -4.84 2.41
N VAL A 160 13.73 -6.11 2.06
CA VAL A 160 14.33 -6.72 0.87
C VAL A 160 13.84 -6.02 -0.40
N ALA A 161 12.55 -5.76 -0.53
CA ALA A 161 11.99 -5.05 -1.68
C ALA A 161 12.60 -3.65 -1.84
N ILE A 162 12.81 -2.90 -0.76
CA ILE A 162 13.45 -1.57 -0.79
C ILE A 162 14.92 -1.69 -1.26
N ILE A 163 15.69 -2.64 -0.72
CA ILE A 163 17.07 -2.87 -1.14
C ILE A 163 17.12 -3.23 -2.63
N MET A 164 16.24 -4.15 -3.06
CA MET A 164 16.15 -4.58 -4.44
C MET A 164 15.69 -3.45 -5.37
N ALA A 165 14.81 -2.56 -4.92
CA ALA A 165 14.40 -1.39 -5.69
C ALA A 165 15.60 -0.48 -6.00
N VAL A 166 16.43 -0.17 -4.99
CA VAL A 166 17.63 0.64 -5.18
C VAL A 166 18.64 -0.07 -6.09
N PHE A 167 18.89 -1.36 -5.85
CA PHE A 167 19.85 -2.15 -6.62
C PHE A 167 19.43 -2.28 -8.09
N MET A 168 18.18 -2.65 -8.35
CA MET A 168 17.67 -2.88 -9.70
C MET A 168 17.60 -1.60 -10.52
N VAL A 169 17.20 -0.47 -9.92
CA VAL A 169 17.20 0.82 -10.63
C VAL A 169 18.62 1.24 -11.00
N ASN A 170 19.58 1.07 -10.10
CA ASN A 170 20.99 1.36 -10.39
C ASN A 170 21.58 0.42 -11.45
N LEU A 171 21.19 -0.86 -11.45
CA LEU A 171 21.72 -1.86 -12.39
C LEU A 171 21.14 -1.71 -13.81
N PHE A 172 19.82 -1.51 -13.92
CA PHE A 172 19.11 -1.60 -15.20
C PHE A 172 18.75 -0.27 -15.82
N LEU A 173 18.46 0.77 -15.02
CA LEU A 173 17.78 1.98 -15.50
C LEU A 173 18.66 3.23 -15.47
N ILE A 174 19.84 3.15 -14.87
CA ILE A 174 20.82 4.24 -14.85
C ILE A 174 22.11 3.70 -15.48
N LYS A 175 22.23 3.86 -16.79
CA LYS A 175 23.51 3.76 -17.51
C LYS A 175 24.15 5.13 -17.59
#